data_AF-A0A947RG90-F1
#
_entry.id   AF-A0A947RG90-F1
#
_cell.length_a   1.000
_cell.length_b   1.000
_cell.length_c   1.000
_cell.angle_alpha   90.00
_cell.angle_beta   90.00
_cell.angle_gamma   90.00
#
_symmetry.space_group_name_H-M   'P 1'
#
loop_
_entity.id
_entity.type
_entity.pdbx_description
1 polymer ?
#
loop_
_entity_poly.entity_id
_entity_poly.type
_entity_poly.pdbx_seq_one_letter_code
_entity_poly.pdbx_strand_id
1 'polypeptide(L)' 'MLDEYLNKRVTVKLVTGETLPEGVRFYGVSSINPDMLWFVIPRQSNPIENEREFHVPVSSITMMELSK' A
#
# COMPACT_ATOMS: atom_id res chain seq x y z
N MET A 1 1.40 -14.15 -5.79
CA MET A 1 0.79 -13.23 -6.78
C MET A 1 0.87 -11.78 -6.28
N LEU A 2 0.73 -11.49 -4.98
CA LEU A 2 1.05 -10.16 -4.43
C LEU A 2 2.56 -9.93 -4.22
N ASP A 3 3.37 -10.99 -4.23
CA ASP A 3 4.82 -10.94 -3.99
C ASP A 3 5.56 -10.05 -5.01
N GLU A 4 5.02 -9.90 -6.22
CA GLU A 4 5.61 -9.04 -7.25
C GLU A 4 5.56 -7.56 -6.89
N TYR A 5 4.68 -7.16 -5.96
CA TYR A 5 4.51 -5.78 -5.48
C TYR A 5 5.29 -5.51 -4.20
N LEU A 6 5.87 -6.54 -3.58
CA LEU A 6 6.46 -6.42 -2.24
C LEU A 6 7.61 -5.40 -2.23
N ASN A 7 7.52 -4.44 -1.30
CA ASN A 7 8.42 -3.31 -1.12
C ASN A 7 8.57 -2.41 -2.38
N LYS A 8 7.63 -2.49 -3.32
CA LYS A 8 7.59 -1.62 -4.51
C LYS A 8 6.58 -0.50 -4.32
N ARG A 9 6.85 0.61 -4.99
CA ARG A 9 5.92 1.74 -5.07
C ARG A 9 4.74 1.34 -5.94
N VAL A 10 3.53 1.56 -5.44
CA VAL A 10 2.30 1.14 -6.10
C VAL A 10 1.28 2.26 -6.17
N THR A 11 0.45 2.22 -7.19
CA THR A 11 -0.78 2.99 -7.29
C THR A 11 -1.92 2.08 -6.89
N VAL A 12 -2.71 2.49 -5.88
CA VAL A 12 -3.82 1.69 -5.35
C VAL A 12 -5.12 2.45 -5.52
N LYS A 13 -6.05 1.89 -6.29
CA LYS A 13 -7.39 2.46 -6.50
C LYS A 13 -8.43 1.68 -5.71
N LEU A 14 -9.22 2.41 -4.94
CA LEU A 14 -10.28 1.85 -4.11
C LEU A 14 -11.60 1.72 -4.89
N VAL A 15 -12.49 0.87 -4.39
CA VAL A 15 -13.85 0.68 -4.93
C VAL A 15 -14.69 1.96 -4.88
N THR A 16 -14.36 2.90 -3.98
CA THR A 16 -14.98 4.22 -3.88
C THR A 16 -14.59 5.16 -5.04
N GLY A 17 -13.58 4.76 -5.83
CA GLY A 17 -12.97 5.60 -6.88
C GLY A 17 -11.78 6.41 -6.41
N GLU A 18 -11.56 6.50 -5.10
CA GLU A 18 -10.41 7.18 -4.51
C GLU A 18 -9.11 6.41 -4.78
N THR A 19 -7.98 7.12 -4.77
CA THR A 19 -6.65 6.53 -4.92
C THR A 19 -5.85 6.81 -3.65
N LEU A 20 -5.11 5.82 -3.15
CA LEU A 20 -4.18 6.09 -2.05
C LEU A 20 -3.15 7.15 -2.47
N PRO A 21 -2.60 7.92 -1.53
CA PRO A 21 -1.65 8.96 -1.87
C PRO A 21 -0.47 8.43 -2.66
N GLU A 22 0.07 9.27 -3.55
CA GLU A 22 1.21 8.88 -4.35
C GLU A 22 2.42 8.54 -3.48
N GLY A 23 3.14 7.52 -3.93
CA GLY A 23 4.39 7.12 -3.30
C GLY A 23 4.28 6.10 -2.19
N VAL A 24 3.07 5.58 -1.95
CA VAL A 24 2.88 4.39 -1.12
C VAL A 24 3.64 3.19 -1.68
N ARG A 25 4.18 2.38 -0.78
CA ARG A 25 4.79 1.08 -1.06
C ARG A 25 3.96 -0.02 -0.43
N PHE A 26 3.87 -1.16 -1.10
CA PHE A 26 3.17 -2.33 -0.57
C PHE A 26 4.11 -3.18 0.29
N TYR A 27 3.68 -3.56 1.48
CA TYR A 27 4.47 -4.35 2.43
C TYR A 27 3.85 -5.72 2.78
N GLY A 28 2.77 -6.11 2.10
CA GLY A 28 2.16 -7.41 2.29
C GLY A 28 0.83 -7.33 3.05
N VAL A 29 0.49 -8.43 3.69
CA VAL A 29 -0.69 -8.55 4.55
C VAL A 29 -0.44 -7.80 5.86
N SER A 30 -1.46 -7.09 6.32
CA SER A 30 -1.43 -6.35 7.57
C SER A 30 -1.29 -7.28 8.77
N SER A 31 -0.43 -6.91 9.73
CA SER A 31 -0.32 -7.60 11.02
C SER A 31 -1.54 -7.36 11.93
N ILE A 32 -2.35 -6.34 11.64
CA ILE A 32 -3.55 -6.00 12.41
C ILE A 32 -4.71 -6.94 12.06
N ASN A 33 -4.87 -7.26 10.78
CA ASN A 33 -5.94 -8.12 10.28
C ASN A 33 -5.50 -8.78 8.96
N PRO A 34 -5.59 -10.12 8.83
CA PRO A 34 -5.19 -10.83 7.63
C PRO A 34 -6.00 -10.47 6.37
N ASP A 35 -7.20 -9.90 6.51
CA ASP A 35 -8.03 -9.44 5.40
C ASP A 35 -7.68 -8.03 4.91
N MET A 36 -6.62 -7.42 5.45
CA MET A 36 -6.13 -6.10 5.07
C MET A 36 -4.73 -6.16 4.46
N LEU A 37 -4.47 -5.30 3.48
CA LEU A 37 -3.16 -5.06 2.91
C LEU A 37 -2.51 -3.83 3.56
N TRP A 38 -1.20 -3.91 3.77
CA TRP A 38 -0.40 -2.87 4.40
C TRP A 38 0.38 -2.07 3.36
N PHE A 39 0.20 -0.75 3.40
CA PHE A 39 0.90 0.20 2.55
C PHE A 39 1.54 1.29 3.40
N VAL A 40 2.70 1.78 2.97
CA VAL A 40 3.48 2.76 3.72
C VAL A 40 4.03 3.83 2.81
N ILE A 41 3.96 5.09 3.24
CA ILE A 41 4.74 6.19 2.68
C ILE A 41 6.01 6.32 3.54
N PRO A 42 7.21 6.02 3.01
CA PRO A 42 8.44 6.18 3.77
C PRO A 42 8.77 7.67 3.94
N ARG A 43 9.30 8.07 5.12
CA ARG A 43 9.81 9.44 5.29
C ARG A 43 10.98 9.67 4.34
N GLN A 44 10.93 10.76 3.57
CA GLN A 44 11.99 11.13 2.61
C GLN A 44 13.37 11.24 3.26
N SER A 45 13.44 11.64 4.54
CA SER A 45 14.70 11.90 5.24
C SER A 45 15.27 10.69 5.98
N ASN A 46 14.48 9.64 6.23
CA ASN A 46 14.93 8.47 6.99
C ASN A 46 14.11 7.22 6.62
N PRO A 47 14.70 6.22 5.94
CA PRO A 47 13.97 5.05 5.43
C PRO A 47 13.50 4.06 6.52
N ILE A 48 13.91 4.28 7.78
CA ILE A 48 13.51 3.47 8.94
C ILE A 48 12.19 3.99 9.55
N GLU A 49 11.81 5.25 9.26
CA GLU A 49 10.59 5.85 9.80
C GLU A 49 9.48 5.91 8.76
N ASN A 50 8.34 5.32 9.11
CA ASN A 50 7.12 5.37 8.32
C ASN A 50 6.47 6.74 8.51
N GLU A 51 6.26 7.48 7.41
CA GLU A 51 5.59 8.79 7.47
C GLU A 51 4.10 8.61 7.71
N ARG A 52 3.51 7.63 7.00
CA ARG A 52 2.11 7.27 7.11
C ARG A 52 1.91 5.83 6.70
N GLU A 53 1.05 5.14 7.42
CA GLU A 53 0.67 3.76 7.15
C GLU A 53 -0.82 3.68 6.78
N PHE A 54 -1.15 2.77 5.87
CA PHE A 54 -2.51 2.49 5.44
C PHE A 54 -2.75 0.99 5.53
N HIS A 55 -3.82 0.62 6.21
CA HIS A 55 -4.32 -0.76 6.24
C HIS A 55 -5.66 -0.78 5.53
N VAL A 56 -5.68 -1.38 4.35
CA VAL A 56 -6.84 -1.34 3.45
C VAL A 56 -7.41 -2.74 3.30
N PRO A 57 -8.71 -2.96 3.56
CA PRO A 57 -9.34 -4.25 3.29
C PRO A 57 -9.13 -4.67 1.85
N VAL A 58 -8.81 -5.95 1.62
CA VAL A 58 -8.62 -6.50 0.27
C VAL A 58 -9.88 -6.26 -0.59
N SER A 59 -11.07 -6.39 0.03
CA SER A 59 -12.36 -6.15 -0.62
C SER A 59 -12.58 -4.71 -1.10
N SER A 60 -11.83 -3.76 -0.56
CA SER A 60 -11.96 -2.33 -0.90
C SER A 60 -11.02 -1.91 -2.04
N ILE A 61 -10.16 -2.79 -2.53
CA ILE A 61 -9.19 -2.51 -3.58
C ILE A 61 -9.75 -3.00 -4.92
N THR A 62 -9.88 -2.09 -5.88
CA THR A 62 -10.26 -2.42 -7.26
C THR A 62 -9.03 -2.70 -8.12
N MET A 63 -7.92 -2.01 -7.86
CA MET A 63 -6.74 -2.10 -8.70
C MET A 63 -5.48 -1.78 -7.90
N MET A 64 -4.40 -2.50 -8.19
CA MET A 64 -3.05 -2.22 -7.71
C MET A 64 -2.05 -2.41 -8.84
N GLU A 65 -1.26 -1.37 -9.13
CA GLU A 65 -0.28 -1.36 -10.21
C GLU A 65 1.07 -0.83 -9.72
N LEU A 66 2.16 -1.28 -10.33
CA LEU A 66 3.48 -0.71 -10.06
C LEU A 66 3.52 0.73 -10.58
N SER A 67 3.90 1.66 -9.71
CA SER A 67 4.14 3.04 -10.14
C SER A 67 5.43 3.11 -10.97
N LYS A 68 5.40 3.91 -12.03
CA LYS A 68 6.59 4.19 -12.87
C LYS A 68 7.62 5.04 -12.13
#